data_AF-A0A7S0VGE6-F1
#
_entry.id   AF-A0A7S0VGE6-F1
#
_cell.length_a   1.000
_cell.length_b   1.000
_cell.length_c   1.000
_cell.angle_alpha   90.00
_cell.angle_beta   90.00
_cell.angle_gamma   90.00
#
_symmetry.space_group_name_H-M   'P 1'
#
loop_
_entity.id
_entity.type
_entity.pdbx_description
1 polymer ?
#
loop_
_entity_poly.entity_id
_entity_poly.type
_entity_poly.pdbx_seq_one_letter_code
_entity_poly.pdbx_strand_id
1 'polypeptide(L)'
;GQSQGHSPPPPPPVELEGRHRAMSSQAQHAVMKALAPTAKLLANSMLFTAVAQHARSDPKKPGRAAMEAVLGDKQARSKIAADLENKLANDHSGEYANEIRNEVPEKYRSFIPELAHTAAVSATTMAFIDLRDNVLKAADYPKSMDRGYLENGNSLADMPILMGSSSKGEYGPVAKDKLEFHCKSKCESNHLCVAYTYKPSMGACYLKSKLNPVRGTDCTKDCWFFGVVHQRLP
;
A
#
# COMPACT_ATOMS: atom_id res chain seq x y z
N GLY A 1 -43.44 -19.66 68.35
CA GLY A 1 -42.36 -19.00 67.60
C GLY A 1 -42.49 -19.32 66.14
N GLN A 2 -42.78 -18.33 65.30
CA GLN A 2 -42.62 -18.40 63.85
C GLN A 2 -42.03 -17.05 63.43
N SER A 3 -40.77 -17.09 62.97
CA SER A 3 -40.04 -15.93 62.47
C SER A 3 -40.29 -15.85 60.97
N GLN A 4 -40.95 -14.78 60.53
CA GLN A 4 -41.15 -14.49 59.11
C GLN A 4 -39.91 -13.81 58.55
N GLY A 5 -39.12 -14.57 57.79
CA GLY A 5 -37.97 -14.07 57.03
C GLY A 5 -38.42 -13.13 55.93
N HIS A 6 -38.00 -11.87 56.03
CA HIS A 6 -38.14 -10.87 54.97
C HIS A 6 -36.95 -11.00 54.01
N SER A 7 -37.23 -11.33 52.76
CA SER A 7 -36.21 -11.28 51.70
C SER A 7 -35.84 -9.83 51.38
N PRO A 8 -34.55 -9.53 51.18
CA PRO A 8 -34.13 -8.19 50.79
C PRO A 8 -34.63 -7.84 49.38
N PRO A 9 -34.90 -6.55 49.11
CA PRO A 9 -35.35 -6.10 47.80
C PRO A 9 -34.27 -6.33 46.73
N PRO A 10 -34.66 -6.60 45.48
CA PRO A 10 -33.71 -6.75 44.39
C PRO A 10 -32.91 -5.45 44.18
N PRO A 11 -31.63 -5.52 43.81
CA PRO A 11 -30.84 -4.35 43.51
C PRO A 11 -31.44 -3.58 42.32
N PRO A 12 -31.30 -2.24 42.29
CA PRO A 12 -31.77 -1.44 41.17
C PRO A 12 -31.05 -1.87 39.87
N PRO A 13 -31.72 -1.80 38.72
CA PRO A 13 -31.11 -2.10 37.44
C PRO A 13 -29.93 -1.15 37.21
N VAL A 14 -28.75 -1.73 36.95
CA VAL A 14 -27.56 -0.99 36.53
C VAL A 14 -27.88 -0.36 35.18
N GLU A 15 -28.06 0.96 35.13
CA GLU A 15 -28.08 1.71 33.87
C GLU A 15 -26.75 1.49 33.16
N LEU A 16 -26.77 0.69 32.10
CA LEU A 16 -25.72 0.63 31.09
C LEU A 16 -25.70 1.98 30.34
N GLU A 17 -25.16 3.02 30.98
CA GLU A 17 -24.72 4.25 30.33
C GLU A 17 -23.46 3.96 29.48
N GLY A 18 -23.67 3.14 28.46
CA GLY A 18 -22.70 2.84 27.40
C GLY A 18 -23.26 3.23 26.05
N ARG A 19 -24.01 4.33 25.95
CA ARG A 19 -24.31 4.92 24.64
C ARG A 19 -23.02 5.52 24.10
N HIS A 20 -22.28 4.73 23.33
CA HIS A 20 -21.30 5.24 22.37
C HIS A 20 -21.98 6.37 21.59
N ARG A 21 -21.67 7.63 21.93
CA ARG A 21 -22.19 8.77 21.17
C ARG A 21 -21.72 8.57 19.74
N ALA A 22 -22.66 8.41 18.82
CA ALA A 22 -22.36 8.35 17.41
C ALA A 22 -21.47 9.54 17.04
N MET A 23 -20.38 9.28 16.34
CA MET A 23 -19.51 10.33 15.83
C MET A 23 -20.32 11.22 14.88
N SER A 24 -20.16 12.55 14.98
CA SER A 24 -20.85 13.44 14.05
C SER A 24 -20.34 13.24 12.62
N SER A 25 -21.20 13.47 11.62
CA SER A 25 -20.81 13.39 10.21
C SER A 25 -19.62 14.30 9.87
N GLN A 26 -19.53 15.46 10.50
CA GLN A 26 -18.39 16.38 10.34
C GLN A 26 -17.08 15.80 10.91
N ALA A 27 -17.12 15.17 12.08
CA ALA A 27 -15.96 14.51 12.66
C ALA A 27 -15.53 13.29 11.82
N GLN A 28 -16.49 12.51 11.36
CA GLN A 28 -16.25 11.40 10.43
C GLN A 28 -15.55 11.88 9.16
N HIS A 29 -16.07 12.94 8.55
CA HIS A 29 -15.48 13.52 7.35
C HIS A 29 -14.05 14.03 7.59
N ALA A 30 -13.81 14.71 8.72
CA ALA A 30 -12.48 15.22 9.07
C ALA A 30 -11.46 14.08 9.24
N VAL A 31 -11.83 13.00 9.94
CA VAL A 31 -10.97 11.82 10.09
C VAL A 31 -10.72 11.16 8.74
N MET A 32 -11.78 10.88 7.96
CA MET A 32 -11.62 10.26 6.64
C MET A 32 -10.74 11.09 5.69
N LYS A 33 -10.84 12.42 5.76
CA LYS A 33 -9.99 13.33 4.98
C LYS A 33 -8.51 13.25 5.38
N ALA A 34 -8.21 13.05 6.66
CA ALA A 34 -6.84 12.83 7.14
C ALA A 34 -6.30 11.47 6.68
N LEU A 35 -7.11 10.41 6.77
CA LEU A 35 -6.67 9.05 6.46
C LEU A 35 -6.53 8.74 4.97
N ALA A 36 -7.34 9.39 4.13
CA ALA A 36 -7.46 9.04 2.71
C ALA A 36 -6.12 9.07 1.92
N PRO A 37 -5.22 10.06 2.09
CA PRO A 37 -3.94 10.09 1.37
C PRO A 37 -3.06 8.88 1.68
N THR A 38 -2.86 8.57 2.96
CA THR A 38 -2.05 7.43 3.43
C THR A 38 -2.66 6.11 2.98
N ALA A 39 -3.99 5.96 3.12
CA ALA A 39 -4.72 4.78 2.64
C ALA A 39 -4.51 4.57 1.14
N LYS A 40 -4.74 5.62 0.34
CA LYS A 40 -4.62 5.60 -1.12
C LYS A 40 -3.23 5.21 -1.57
N LEU A 41 -2.22 5.76 -0.90
CA LEU A 41 -0.82 5.47 -1.19
C LEU A 41 -0.48 3.98 -0.95
N LEU A 42 -0.81 3.47 0.24
CA LEU A 42 -0.52 2.08 0.60
C LEU A 42 -1.28 1.12 -0.32
N ALA A 43 -2.57 1.40 -0.57
CA ALA A 43 -3.37 0.64 -1.50
C ALA A 43 -2.74 0.60 -2.90
N ASN A 44 -2.26 1.73 -3.43
CA ASN A 44 -1.59 1.77 -4.73
C ASN A 44 -0.31 0.91 -4.78
N SER A 45 0.53 0.98 -3.73
CA SER A 45 1.76 0.20 -3.63
C SER A 45 1.49 -1.30 -3.56
N MET A 46 0.58 -1.69 -2.67
CA MET A 46 0.20 -3.09 -2.46
C MET A 46 -0.52 -3.67 -3.66
N LEU A 47 -1.40 -2.89 -4.29
CA LEU A 47 -2.21 -3.35 -5.42
C LEU A 47 -1.32 -3.69 -6.60
N PHE A 48 -0.38 -2.80 -6.93
CA PHE A 48 0.54 -3.03 -8.04
C PHE A 48 1.32 -4.33 -7.83
N THR A 49 1.85 -4.53 -6.62
CA THR A 49 2.59 -5.73 -6.25
C THR A 49 1.73 -6.98 -6.39
N ALA A 50 0.50 -6.97 -5.89
CA ALA A 50 -0.43 -8.09 -5.95
C ALA A 50 -0.86 -8.43 -7.39
N VAL A 51 -1.15 -7.42 -8.21
CA VAL A 51 -1.50 -7.59 -9.63
C VAL A 51 -0.30 -8.12 -10.40
N ALA A 52 0.91 -7.60 -10.17
CA ALA A 52 2.12 -8.08 -10.82
C ALA A 52 2.43 -9.55 -10.43
N GLN A 53 2.23 -9.93 -9.18
CA GLN A 53 2.36 -11.32 -8.73
C GLN A 53 1.35 -12.25 -9.42
N HIS A 54 0.08 -11.86 -9.50
CA HIS A 54 -0.92 -12.62 -10.27
C HIS A 54 -0.57 -12.70 -11.75
N ALA A 55 -0.15 -11.59 -12.35
CA ALA A 55 0.22 -11.52 -13.76
C ALA A 55 1.37 -12.49 -14.10
N ARG A 56 2.33 -12.66 -13.20
CA ARG A 56 3.45 -13.61 -13.37
C ARG A 56 3.03 -15.08 -13.32
N SER A 57 1.88 -15.39 -12.74
CA SER A 57 1.39 -16.77 -12.65
C SER A 57 0.89 -17.33 -13.99
N ASP A 58 0.64 -16.48 -14.99
CA ASP A 58 0.28 -16.88 -16.34
C ASP A 58 1.47 -16.66 -17.31
N PRO A 59 2.26 -17.71 -17.63
CA PRO A 59 3.41 -17.59 -18.52
C PRO A 59 3.02 -17.31 -19.98
N LYS A 60 1.74 -17.43 -20.36
CA LYS A 60 1.28 -17.25 -21.75
C LYS A 60 1.02 -15.79 -22.11
N LYS A 61 0.86 -14.91 -21.12
CA LYS A 61 0.59 -13.48 -21.34
C LYS A 61 1.74 -12.65 -20.76
N PRO A 62 2.69 -12.26 -21.59
CA PRO A 62 3.73 -11.36 -21.13
C PRO A 62 3.14 -9.95 -20.85
N GLY A 63 3.23 -9.50 -19.60
CA GLY A 63 3.60 -8.10 -19.30
C GLY A 63 2.37 -7.25 -19.12
N ARG A 64 2.22 -6.24 -19.97
CA ARG A 64 0.99 -5.45 -20.00
C ARG A 64 -0.23 -6.35 -20.20
N ALA A 65 -0.15 -7.29 -21.13
CA ALA A 65 -1.27 -8.17 -21.45
C ALA A 65 -1.69 -9.05 -20.27
N ALA A 66 -0.75 -9.48 -19.41
CA ALA A 66 -1.10 -10.18 -18.18
C ALA A 66 -1.67 -9.24 -17.13
N MET A 67 -1.12 -8.04 -16.95
CA MET A 67 -1.71 -7.07 -16.03
C MET A 67 -3.14 -6.72 -16.44
N GLU A 68 -3.39 -6.48 -17.73
CA GLU A 68 -4.74 -6.25 -18.28
C GLU A 68 -5.64 -7.46 -18.08
N ALA A 69 -5.14 -8.68 -18.27
CA ALA A 69 -5.91 -9.89 -18.00
C ALA A 69 -6.33 -9.97 -16.53
N VAL A 70 -5.41 -9.71 -15.59
CA VAL A 70 -5.71 -9.70 -14.14
C VAL A 70 -6.71 -8.58 -13.81
N LEU A 71 -6.56 -7.39 -14.40
CA LEU A 71 -7.46 -6.26 -14.17
C LEU A 71 -8.83 -6.43 -14.85
N GLY A 72 -8.91 -7.23 -15.90
CA GLY A 72 -10.17 -7.63 -16.55
C GLY A 72 -10.90 -8.74 -15.80
N ASP A 73 -10.16 -9.63 -15.14
CA ASP A 73 -10.71 -10.75 -14.38
C ASP A 73 -11.40 -10.28 -13.09
N LYS A 74 -12.70 -10.54 -12.98
CA LYS A 74 -13.52 -10.16 -11.81
C LYS A 74 -13.10 -10.92 -10.55
N GLN A 75 -12.77 -12.21 -10.67
CA GLN A 75 -12.42 -13.06 -9.54
C GLN A 75 -11.04 -12.69 -9.00
N ALA A 76 -10.05 -12.50 -9.89
CA ALA A 76 -8.72 -12.07 -9.50
C ALA A 76 -8.76 -10.71 -8.80
N ARG A 77 -9.50 -9.74 -9.36
CA ARG A 77 -9.69 -8.43 -8.72
C ARG A 77 -10.35 -8.53 -7.34
N SER A 78 -11.42 -9.31 -7.22
CA SER A 78 -12.11 -9.45 -5.93
C SER A 78 -11.22 -10.07 -4.86
N LYS A 79 -10.39 -11.06 -5.23
CA LYS A 79 -9.44 -11.68 -4.31
C LYS A 79 -8.35 -10.70 -3.87
N ILE A 80 -7.74 -10.00 -4.83
CA ILE A 80 -6.71 -8.99 -4.57
C ILE A 80 -7.28 -7.87 -3.69
N ALA A 81 -8.50 -7.39 -3.98
CA ALA A 81 -9.16 -6.36 -3.19
C ALA A 81 -9.37 -6.80 -1.74
N ALA A 82 -9.94 -7.98 -1.51
CA ALA A 82 -10.15 -8.50 -0.16
C ALA A 82 -8.83 -8.65 0.61
N ASP A 83 -7.78 -9.16 -0.03
CA ASP A 83 -6.44 -9.29 0.59
C ASP A 83 -5.85 -7.92 0.97
N LEU A 84 -6.03 -6.91 0.11
CA LEU A 84 -5.58 -5.54 0.36
C LEU A 84 -6.37 -4.88 1.49
N GLU A 85 -7.69 -4.95 1.43
CA GLU A 85 -8.60 -4.38 2.42
C GLU A 85 -8.32 -4.97 3.80
N ASN A 86 -8.14 -6.28 3.88
CA ASN A 86 -7.76 -6.95 5.13
C ASN A 86 -6.41 -6.48 5.64
N LYS A 87 -5.40 -6.37 4.77
CA LYS A 87 -4.06 -5.92 5.18
C LYS A 87 -4.02 -4.45 5.62
N LEU A 88 -4.80 -3.60 4.97
CA LEU A 88 -4.95 -2.19 5.34
C LEU A 88 -5.72 -2.09 6.66
N ALA A 89 -6.91 -2.70 6.75
CA ALA A 89 -7.79 -2.56 7.92
C ALA A 89 -7.35 -3.35 9.16
N ASN A 90 -6.34 -4.22 9.08
CA ASN A 90 -5.92 -5.01 10.23
C ASN A 90 -5.20 -4.14 11.28
N ASP A 91 -5.93 -3.87 12.36
CA ASP A 91 -5.50 -3.03 13.49
C ASP A 91 -4.29 -3.57 14.27
N HIS A 92 -3.99 -4.87 14.19
CA HIS A 92 -3.00 -5.54 15.05
C HIS A 92 -1.67 -5.82 14.35
N SER A 93 -1.61 -5.70 13.02
CA SER A 93 -0.41 -6.01 12.25
C SER A 93 -0.17 -5.11 11.03
N GLY A 94 -1.02 -4.10 10.79
CA GLY A 94 -0.86 -3.16 9.69
C GLY A 94 -0.12 -1.90 10.13
N GLU A 95 0.96 -1.55 9.42
CA GLU A 95 1.63 -0.23 9.54
C GLU A 95 0.62 0.93 9.38
N TYR A 96 -0.44 0.73 8.59
CA TYR A 96 -1.54 1.68 8.42
C TYR A 96 -2.30 1.99 9.71
N ALA A 97 -2.62 0.99 10.54
CA ALA A 97 -3.36 1.19 11.78
C ALA A 97 -2.55 1.95 12.84
N ASN A 98 -1.22 1.86 12.78
CA ASN A 98 -0.33 2.66 13.62
C ASN A 98 -0.26 4.11 13.13
N GLU A 99 -0.14 4.33 11.82
CA GLU A 99 -0.19 5.67 11.22
C GLU A 99 -1.50 6.39 11.55
N ILE A 100 -2.64 5.69 11.37
CA ILE A 100 -3.98 6.18 11.74
C ILE A 100 -4.04 6.58 13.22
N ARG A 101 -3.49 5.76 14.13
CA ARG A 101 -3.54 6.03 15.57
C ARG A 101 -2.77 7.29 15.98
N ASN A 102 -1.78 7.69 15.20
CA ASN A 102 -0.99 8.90 15.41
C ASN A 102 -1.69 10.15 14.87
N GLU A 103 -2.40 10.02 13.74
CA GLU A 103 -3.11 11.15 13.11
C GLU A 103 -4.50 11.43 13.71
N VAL A 104 -5.17 10.40 14.23
CA VAL A 104 -6.55 10.52 14.73
C VAL A 104 -6.58 10.93 16.20
N PRO A 105 -7.31 12.03 16.55
CA PRO A 105 -7.46 12.46 17.94
C PRO A 105 -7.97 11.35 18.86
N GLU A 106 -7.44 11.29 20.08
CA GLU A 106 -7.71 10.20 21.04
C GLU A 106 -9.20 9.92 21.26
N LYS A 107 -10.02 10.98 21.32
CA LYS A 107 -11.48 10.88 21.47
C LYS A 107 -12.20 10.12 20.34
N TYR A 108 -11.54 9.87 19.21
CA TYR A 108 -12.10 9.13 18.08
C TYR A 108 -11.47 7.73 17.93
N ARG A 109 -10.55 7.33 18.81
CA ARG A 109 -9.84 6.04 18.68
C ARG A 109 -10.77 4.82 18.68
N SER A 110 -11.90 4.89 19.40
CA SER A 110 -12.90 3.82 19.39
C SER A 110 -13.57 3.60 18.03
N PHE A 111 -13.52 4.58 17.13
CA PHE A 111 -14.09 4.49 15.78
C PHE A 111 -13.04 4.11 14.72
N ILE A 112 -11.75 4.02 15.08
CA ILE A 112 -10.66 3.70 14.14
C ILE A 112 -10.94 2.43 13.34
N PRO A 113 -11.39 1.29 13.92
CA PRO A 113 -11.55 0.07 13.14
C PRO A 113 -12.51 0.23 11.95
N GLU A 114 -13.66 0.88 12.19
CA GLU A 114 -14.68 1.13 11.17
C GLU A 114 -14.21 2.14 10.11
N LEU A 115 -13.54 3.21 10.54
CA LEU A 115 -13.03 4.24 9.64
C LEU A 115 -11.85 3.73 8.81
N ALA A 116 -10.97 2.93 9.40
CA ALA A 116 -9.85 2.29 8.73
C ALA A 116 -10.35 1.32 7.66
N HIS A 117 -11.36 0.50 7.97
CA HIS A 117 -12.00 -0.37 6.99
C HIS A 117 -12.63 0.43 5.83
N THR A 118 -13.39 1.47 6.14
CA THR A 118 -14.01 2.35 5.13
C THR A 118 -12.95 3.00 4.23
N ALA A 119 -11.87 3.51 4.82
CA ALA A 119 -10.76 4.11 4.09
C ALA A 119 -10.02 3.08 3.23
N ALA A 120 -9.81 1.86 3.74
CA ALA A 120 -9.17 0.76 3.00
C ALA A 120 -9.96 0.35 1.76
N VAL A 121 -11.28 0.19 1.86
CA VAL A 121 -12.16 -0.15 0.72
C VAL A 121 -12.12 0.97 -0.33
N SER A 122 -12.27 2.22 0.11
CA SER A 122 -12.25 3.39 -0.79
C SER A 122 -10.89 3.51 -1.50
N ALA A 123 -9.80 3.40 -0.75
CA ALA A 123 -8.44 3.47 -1.28
C ALA A 123 -8.13 2.34 -2.26
N THR A 124 -8.54 1.10 -1.96
CA THR A 124 -8.37 -0.06 -2.83
C THR A 124 -9.12 0.13 -4.15
N THR A 125 -10.37 0.61 -4.08
CA THR A 125 -11.17 0.92 -5.27
C THR A 125 -10.49 1.97 -6.15
N MET A 126 -10.05 3.08 -5.56
CA MET A 126 -9.34 4.15 -6.29
C MET A 126 -8.02 3.66 -6.88
N ALA A 127 -7.28 2.82 -6.16
CA ALA A 127 -6.04 2.25 -6.64
C ALA A 127 -6.27 1.37 -7.89
N PHE A 128 -7.38 0.61 -7.96
CA PHE A 128 -7.72 -0.16 -9.16
C PHE A 128 -8.03 0.74 -10.37
N ILE A 129 -8.75 1.84 -10.15
CA ILE A 129 -9.05 2.83 -11.21
C ILE A 129 -7.73 3.45 -11.72
N ASP A 130 -6.92 3.99 -10.81
CA ASP A 130 -5.61 4.57 -11.12
C ASP A 130 -4.67 3.54 -11.78
N LEU A 131 -4.76 2.27 -11.39
CA LEU A 131 -3.97 1.20 -11.98
C LEU A 131 -4.35 0.96 -13.44
N ARG A 132 -5.64 0.73 -13.68
CA ARG A 132 -6.19 0.48 -15.01
C ARG A 132 -5.92 1.65 -15.94
N ASP A 133 -6.16 2.88 -15.50
CA ASP A 133 -6.02 4.06 -16.34
C ASP A 133 -4.57 4.26 -16.80
N ASN A 134 -3.57 4.06 -15.94
CA ASN A 134 -2.19 4.17 -16.40
C ASN A 134 -1.73 2.97 -17.24
N VAL A 135 -2.28 1.76 -17.02
CA VAL A 135 -2.02 0.62 -17.90
C VAL A 135 -2.55 0.89 -19.32
N LEU A 136 -3.74 1.49 -19.41
CA LEU A 136 -4.35 1.91 -20.68
C LEU A 136 -3.59 3.07 -21.33
N LYS A 137 -3.27 4.15 -20.60
CA LYS A 137 -2.52 5.30 -21.16
C LYS A 137 -1.18 4.90 -21.75
N ALA A 138 -0.53 3.93 -21.13
CA ALA A 138 0.76 3.48 -21.62
C ALA A 138 0.68 2.55 -22.83
N ALA A 139 -0.52 2.21 -23.28
CA ALA A 139 -0.75 1.66 -24.61
C ALA A 139 -0.35 2.60 -25.73
N ASP A 140 -0.48 3.91 -25.46
CA ASP A 140 -0.39 4.93 -26.48
C ASP A 140 1.05 5.44 -26.65
N TYR A 141 1.99 4.96 -25.82
CA TYR A 141 3.41 5.32 -25.96
C TYR A 141 4.07 4.56 -27.13
N PRO A 142 4.91 5.24 -27.93
CA PRO A 142 5.66 4.60 -29.01
C PRO A 142 6.54 3.46 -28.48
N LYS A 143 6.52 2.29 -29.14
CA LYS A 143 7.37 1.13 -28.79
C LYS A 143 8.87 1.44 -28.72
N SER A 144 9.33 2.51 -29.37
CA SER A 144 10.73 2.97 -29.38
C SER A 144 11.13 3.72 -28.10
N MET A 145 10.16 4.14 -27.28
CA MET A 145 10.41 4.62 -25.94
C MET A 145 10.22 3.47 -24.98
N ASP A 146 11.28 2.67 -24.82
CA ASP A 146 11.44 1.63 -23.78
C ASP A 146 11.59 2.27 -22.36
N ARG A 147 10.96 3.43 -22.19
CA ARG A 147 10.70 4.04 -20.89
C ARG A 147 9.56 3.21 -20.33
N GLY A 148 9.71 2.72 -19.11
CA GLY A 148 8.61 2.12 -18.37
C GLY A 148 7.35 2.99 -18.41
N TYR A 149 6.29 2.53 -17.74
CA TYR A 149 5.03 3.26 -17.54
C TYR A 149 5.21 4.51 -16.63
N LEU A 150 6.34 5.19 -16.76
CA LEU A 150 6.91 6.18 -15.86
C LEU A 150 7.08 7.47 -16.65
N GLU A 151 6.42 8.51 -16.18
CA GLU A 151 7.01 9.83 -16.32
C GLU A 151 8.38 9.85 -15.61
N ASN A 152 9.31 10.67 -16.10
CA ASN A 152 10.51 11.04 -15.34
C ASN A 152 10.07 11.68 -14.02
N GLY A 153 9.93 10.86 -12.98
CA GLY A 153 9.32 11.28 -11.73
C GLY A 153 10.26 11.07 -10.57
N ASN A 154 10.83 12.19 -10.10
CA ASN A 154 11.38 12.40 -8.76
C ASN A 154 12.44 11.38 -8.29
N SER A 155 13.21 10.80 -9.21
CA SER A 155 14.45 10.15 -8.80
C SER A 155 15.33 11.18 -8.09
N LEU A 156 16.00 10.78 -7.02
CA LEU A 156 17.06 11.59 -6.43
C LEU A 156 18.17 11.84 -7.47
N ALA A 157 19.03 12.81 -7.20
CA ALA A 157 20.23 13.03 -8.01
C ALA A 157 21.07 11.75 -8.10
N ASP A 158 21.82 11.61 -9.20
CA ASP A 158 22.78 10.51 -9.41
C ASP A 158 22.18 9.10 -9.44
N MET A 159 20.93 8.98 -9.89
CA MET A 159 20.27 7.68 -10.14
C MET A 159 20.45 7.21 -11.59
N PRO A 160 20.54 5.89 -11.86
CA PRO A 160 20.45 4.78 -10.90
C PRO A 160 21.72 4.48 -10.10
N ILE A 161 21.51 3.89 -8.93
CA ILE A 161 22.54 3.11 -8.24
C ILE A 161 22.62 1.73 -8.92
N LEU A 162 23.79 1.39 -9.47
CA LEU A 162 24.03 0.08 -10.07
C LEU A 162 24.67 -0.88 -9.05
N MET A 163 23.89 -1.85 -8.59
CA MET A 163 24.20 -2.88 -7.60
C MET A 163 24.64 -4.17 -8.30
N GLY A 164 25.65 -4.10 -9.16
CA GLY A 164 26.06 -5.27 -9.96
C GLY A 164 27.20 -5.10 -10.95
N SER A 165 27.85 -3.94 -11.00
CA SER A 165 28.97 -3.71 -11.92
C SER A 165 30.18 -3.18 -11.17
N SER A 166 30.77 -4.03 -10.32
CA SER A 166 32.10 -3.75 -9.83
C SER A 166 33.13 -4.35 -10.76
N SER A 167 33.72 -3.47 -11.57
CA SER A 167 35.17 -3.34 -11.43
C SER A 167 35.53 -2.51 -10.19
N LYS A 168 34.67 -1.62 -9.65
CA LYS A 168 34.99 -0.72 -8.51
C LYS A 168 33.79 -0.23 -7.66
N GLY A 169 32.91 -1.11 -7.19
CA GLY A 169 31.80 -0.75 -6.30
C GLY A 169 31.74 -1.64 -5.05
N GLU A 170 31.40 -1.01 -3.93
CA GLU A 170 31.35 -1.53 -2.55
C GLU A 170 30.51 -2.79 -2.34
N TYR A 171 29.64 -3.14 -3.30
CA TYR A 171 28.83 -4.35 -3.29
C TYR A 171 29.31 -5.28 -4.41
N GLY A 172 29.70 -6.51 -4.07
CA GLY A 172 29.92 -7.59 -5.04
C GLY A 172 28.65 -7.89 -5.84
N PRO A 173 28.65 -8.92 -6.72
CA PRO A 173 27.44 -9.31 -7.46
C PRO A 173 26.29 -9.55 -6.47
N VAL A 174 25.32 -8.62 -6.45
CA VAL A 174 24.16 -8.74 -5.58
C VAL A 174 23.24 -9.78 -6.19
N ALA A 175 22.95 -10.83 -5.43
CA ALA A 175 21.99 -11.84 -5.84
C ALA A 175 20.64 -11.14 -6.11
N LYS A 176 20.02 -11.44 -7.26
CA LYS A 176 18.83 -10.70 -7.76
C LYS A 176 17.67 -10.69 -6.76
N ASP A 177 17.57 -11.73 -5.94
CA ASP A 177 16.61 -11.90 -4.84
C ASP A 177 16.85 -10.94 -3.66
N LYS A 178 18.04 -10.34 -3.54
CA LYS A 178 18.39 -9.37 -2.49
C LYS A 178 18.35 -7.92 -2.94
N LEU A 179 18.18 -7.66 -4.25
CA LEU A 179 18.21 -6.29 -4.78
C LEU A 179 17.14 -5.39 -4.15
N GLU A 180 15.96 -5.94 -3.86
CA GLU A 180 14.90 -5.23 -3.14
C GLU A 180 15.37 -4.71 -1.79
N PHE A 181 15.96 -5.60 -0.98
CA PHE A 181 16.46 -5.28 0.36
C PHE A 181 17.52 -4.17 0.30
N HIS A 182 18.45 -4.24 -0.65
CA HIS A 182 19.49 -3.22 -0.82
C HIS A 182 18.92 -1.87 -1.23
N CYS A 183 17.94 -1.86 -2.14
CA CYS A 183 17.24 -0.65 -2.52
C CYS A 183 16.47 -0.02 -1.36
N LYS A 184 15.77 -0.85 -0.58
CA LYS A 184 15.10 -0.42 0.64
C LYS A 184 16.08 0.20 1.62
N SER A 185 17.17 -0.50 1.94
CA SER A 185 18.19 -0.02 2.88
C SER A 185 18.85 1.29 2.43
N LYS A 186 19.17 1.45 1.14
CA LYS A 186 19.70 2.72 0.61
C LYS A 186 18.66 3.85 0.70
N CYS A 187 17.40 3.56 0.42
CA CYS A 187 16.34 4.54 0.59
C CYS A 187 16.19 4.95 2.07
N GLU A 188 16.17 3.98 2.99
CA GLU A 188 16.15 4.21 4.44
C GLU A 188 17.35 5.04 4.93
N SER A 189 18.52 4.90 4.31
CA SER A 189 19.70 5.71 4.67
C SER A 189 19.67 7.16 4.16
N ASN A 190 18.80 7.49 3.20
CA ASN A 190 18.73 8.82 2.59
C ASN A 190 17.43 9.54 2.98
N HIS A 191 17.50 10.57 3.83
CA HIS A 191 16.32 11.28 4.36
C HIS A 191 15.36 11.87 3.31
N LEU A 192 15.83 12.12 2.08
CA LEU A 192 14.98 12.60 0.99
C LEU A 192 14.25 11.48 0.27
N CYS A 193 14.58 10.22 0.54
CA CYS A 193 13.99 9.06 -0.11
C CYS A 193 12.75 8.56 0.64
N VAL A 194 11.63 8.52 -0.07
CA VAL A 194 10.34 8.01 0.42
C VAL A 194 9.93 6.70 -0.25
N ALA A 195 10.54 6.39 -1.41
CA ALA A 195 10.32 5.16 -2.13
C ALA A 195 11.53 4.79 -3.01
N TYR A 196 11.54 3.58 -3.53
CA TYR A 196 12.56 3.12 -4.45
C TYR A 196 11.93 2.33 -5.60
N THR A 197 12.66 2.26 -6.71
CA THR A 197 12.34 1.41 -7.84
C THR A 197 13.57 0.61 -8.22
N TYR A 198 13.44 -0.69 -8.49
CA TYR A 198 14.58 -1.51 -8.86
C TYR A 198 14.29 -2.41 -10.05
N LYS A 199 15.34 -2.73 -10.81
CA LYS A 199 15.27 -3.60 -11.99
C LYS A 199 16.32 -4.71 -11.87
N PRO A 200 15.93 -5.94 -11.52
CA PRO A 200 16.83 -7.06 -11.28
C PRO A 200 17.74 -7.44 -12.44
N SER A 201 17.33 -7.31 -13.70
CA SER A 201 18.25 -7.61 -14.81
C SER A 201 19.43 -6.65 -14.90
N MET A 202 19.21 -5.38 -14.52
CA MET A 202 20.19 -4.31 -14.61
C MET A 202 20.97 -4.15 -13.31
N GLY A 203 20.54 -4.84 -12.24
CA GLY A 203 21.02 -4.55 -10.88
C GLY A 203 20.76 -3.08 -10.51
N ALA A 204 19.78 -2.41 -11.12
CA ALA A 204 19.64 -0.97 -10.99
C ALA A 204 18.62 -0.60 -9.92
N CYS A 205 18.89 0.48 -9.19
CA CYS A 205 18.04 1.04 -8.16
C CYS A 205 17.85 2.55 -8.36
N TYR A 206 16.62 3.04 -8.23
CA TYR A 206 16.26 4.45 -8.32
C TYR A 206 15.57 4.83 -7.02
N LEU A 207 16.24 5.65 -6.22
CA LEU A 207 15.67 6.25 -5.03
C LEU A 207 14.76 7.40 -5.44
N LYS A 208 13.59 7.51 -4.82
CA LYS A 208 12.53 8.45 -5.18
C LYS A 208 12.26 9.42 -4.03
N SER A 209 12.21 10.71 -4.33
CA SER A 209 11.81 11.76 -3.37
C SER A 209 10.32 12.01 -3.28
N LYS A 210 9.54 11.39 -4.17
CA LYS A 210 8.08 11.41 -4.10
C LYS A 210 7.53 10.03 -4.34
N LEU A 211 6.36 9.81 -3.77
CA LEU A 211 5.58 8.59 -3.91
C LEU A 211 4.80 8.61 -5.22
N ASN A 212 5.54 8.59 -6.32
CA ASN A 212 4.98 8.29 -7.63
C ASN A 212 5.38 6.85 -7.95
N PRO A 213 4.48 5.87 -7.75
CA PRO A 213 4.79 4.49 -8.05
C PRO A 213 5.15 4.38 -9.52
N VAL A 214 6.42 4.16 -9.79
CA VAL A 214 6.87 3.98 -11.16
C VAL A 214 6.69 2.47 -11.47
N ARG A 215 5.80 2.18 -12.42
CA ARG A 215 5.37 0.85 -12.84
C ARG A 215 6.25 0.26 -13.96
N GLY A 216 6.67 -0.99 -13.80
CA GLY A 216 7.57 -1.66 -14.74
C GLY A 216 7.05 -1.80 -16.16
N THR A 217 7.95 -1.56 -17.12
CA THR A 217 7.88 -2.11 -18.47
C THR A 217 7.84 -3.64 -18.41
N ASP A 218 7.02 -4.21 -19.28
CA ASP A 218 7.05 -5.60 -19.74
C ASP A 218 7.50 -6.67 -18.69
N CYS A 219 6.61 -6.91 -17.72
CA CYS A 219 6.78 -7.80 -16.55
C CYS A 219 6.93 -9.31 -16.84
N THR A 220 7.73 -9.70 -17.83
CA THR A 220 7.63 -11.01 -18.53
C THR A 220 8.96 -11.70 -18.57
N LYS A 221 10.00 -10.89 -18.70
CA LYS A 221 11.40 -11.27 -18.55
C LYS A 221 12.12 -10.42 -17.51
N ASP A 222 11.68 -9.17 -17.32
CA ASP A 222 12.45 -8.19 -16.55
C ASP A 222 11.63 -6.99 -16.07
N CYS A 223 11.09 -7.08 -14.84
CA CYS A 223 10.22 -6.05 -14.28
C CYS A 223 11.04 -4.93 -13.64
N TRP A 224 10.52 -3.71 -13.69
CA TRP A 224 10.77 -2.76 -12.59
C TRP A 224 9.83 -3.08 -11.43
N PHE A 225 10.37 -2.97 -10.23
CA PHE A 225 9.68 -3.20 -8.97
C PHE A 225 9.69 -1.90 -8.19
N PHE A 226 8.62 -1.60 -7.47
CA PHE A 226 8.50 -0.39 -6.66
C PHE A 226 8.30 -0.79 -5.20
N GLY A 227 8.99 -0.10 -4.29
CA GLY A 227 8.82 -0.26 -2.86
C GLY A 227 8.78 1.10 -2.18
N VAL A 228 8.12 1.16 -1.02
CA VAL A 228 7.95 2.37 -0.22
C VAL A 228 8.73 2.20 1.08
N VAL A 229 9.32 3.30 1.58
CA VAL A 229 9.92 3.35 2.91
C VAL A 229 8.94 4.02 3.85
N HIS A 230 8.21 3.19 4.60
CA HIS A 230 7.06 3.59 5.41
C HIS A 230 7.38 4.61 6.51
N GLN A 231 8.62 4.64 7.03
CA GLN A 231 9.03 5.60 8.06
C GLN A 231 9.05 7.07 7.62
N ARG A 232 8.74 7.36 6.35
CA ARG A 232 8.78 8.71 5.77
C ARG A 232 7.54 9.08 4.96
N LEU A 233 6.43 8.42 5.26
CA LEU A 233 5.15 8.85 4.73
C LEU A 233 4.74 10.14 5.46
N PRO A 234 4.31 11.19 4.73
CA PRO A 234 3.87 12.44 5.31
C PRO A 234 2.53 12.29 6.04
#